data_AF-A0A0N4X2Q1-F1
#
_entry.id   AF-A0A0N4X2Q1-F1
#
_cell.length_a   1.000
_cell.length_b   1.000
_cell.length_c   1.000
_cell.angle_alpha   90.00
_cell.angle_beta   90.00
_cell.angle_gamma   90.00
#
_symmetry.space_group_name_H-M   'P 1'
#
loop_
_entity.id
_entity.type
_entity.pdbx_description
1 polymer ?
#
loop_
_entity_poly.entity_id
_entity_poly.type
_entity_poly.pdbx_seq_one_letter_code
_entity_poly.pdbx_strand_id
1 'polypeptide(L)'
;MSLTIDPPAASIPASGGNSAHTLANAGEVKVIFKVKCSNNNDYRLKPVFGFVDPAGQAPLEIIRTVSIFLYFIRVRRGAVSAHAGFILLMH
;
A
#
# COMPACT_ATOMS: atom_id res chain seq x y z
N MET A 1 -13.60 -23.84 -2.14
CA MET A 1 -13.48 -22.36 -2.05
C MET A 1 -12.02 -22.00 -2.23
N SER A 2 -11.63 -21.54 -3.41
CA SER A 2 -10.25 -21.12 -3.72
C SER A 2 -10.26 -19.65 -4.14
N LEU A 3 -9.98 -18.77 -3.18
CA LEU A 3 -9.64 -17.37 -3.46
C LEU A 3 -8.12 -17.28 -3.56
N THR A 4 -7.61 -16.85 -4.71
CA THR A 4 -6.18 -16.67 -4.96
C THR A 4 -5.86 -15.18 -5.11
N ILE A 5 -4.59 -14.81 -4.89
CA ILE A 5 -4.10 -13.44 -5.05
C ILE A 5 -2.86 -13.46 -5.96
N ASP A 6 -2.85 -12.58 -6.97
CA ASP A 6 -1.75 -12.43 -7.91
C ASP A 6 -1.34 -10.96 -8.08
N PRO A 7 -0.05 -10.59 -7.89
CA PRO A 7 1.03 -11.44 -7.37
C PRO A 7 0.79 -11.83 -5.89
N PRO A 8 1.36 -12.94 -5.39
CA PRO A 8 1.19 -13.36 -3.99
C PRO A 8 1.96 -12.49 -2.98
N ALA A 9 2.94 -11.73 -3.46
CA ALA A 9 3.77 -10.83 -2.65
C ALA A 9 3.98 -9.50 -3.38
N ALA A 10 4.00 -8.41 -2.60
CA ALA A 10 4.35 -7.08 -3.07
C ALA A 10 5.74 -6.69 -2.57
N SER A 11 6.58 -6.18 -3.47
CA SER A 11 7.82 -5.50 -3.10
C SER A 11 7.66 -4.01 -3.42
N ILE A 12 7.47 -3.19 -2.37
CA ILE A 12 7.28 -1.74 -2.50
C ILE A 12 8.45 -1.04 -1.82
N PRO A 13 9.17 -0.15 -2.52
CA PRO A 13 10.35 0.54 -1.97
C PRO A 13 9.99 1.41 -0.77
N ALA A 14 10.96 1.60 0.14
CA ALA A 14 10.76 2.41 1.35
C ALA A 14 10.50 3.90 1.05
N SER A 15 10.88 4.36 -0.15
CA SER A 15 10.55 5.69 -0.68
C SER A 15 9.06 5.87 -1.02
N GLY A 16 8.22 4.86 -0.75
CA GLY A 16 6.80 4.82 -1.09
C GLY A 16 6.55 4.29 -2.50
N GLY A 17 5.30 3.90 -2.75
CA GLY A 17 4.84 3.34 -4.02
C GLY A 17 3.51 2.63 -3.88
N ASN A 18 3.02 2.03 -4.97
CA ASN A 18 1.85 1.16 -4.96
C ASN A 18 2.17 -0.20 -5.58
N SER A 19 1.37 -1.20 -5.21
CA SER A 19 1.37 -2.52 -5.81
C SER A 19 -0.07 -2.94 -6.04
N ALA A 20 -0.37 -3.30 -7.28
CA ALA A 20 -1.68 -3.80 -7.67
C ALA A 20 -1.67 -5.33 -7.58
N HIS A 21 -2.67 -5.87 -6.91
CA HIS A 21 -2.95 -7.29 -6.81
C HIS A 21 -4.36 -7.57 -7.32
N THR A 22 -4.54 -8.78 -7.82
CA THR A 22 -5.83 -9.27 -8.27
C THR A 22 -6.24 -10.44 -7.40
N LEU A 23 -7.39 -10.31 -6.75
CA LEU A 23 -8.06 -11.39 -6.05
C LEU A 23 -8.92 -12.14 -7.06
N ALA A 24 -8.64 -13.42 -7.30
CA ALA A 24 -9.42 -14.25 -8.21
C ALA A 24 -10.21 -15.31 -7.43
N ASN A 25 -11.51 -15.40 -7.68
CA ASN A 25 -12.38 -16.42 -7.12
C ASN A 25 -12.65 -17.49 -8.17
N ALA A 26 -11.94 -18.62 -8.09
CA ALA A 26 -12.18 -19.77 -8.98
C ALA A 26 -13.37 -20.65 -8.52
N GLY A 27 -14.07 -20.24 -7.46
CA GLY A 27 -15.24 -20.95 -6.96
C GLY A 27 -16.54 -20.58 -7.69
N GLU A 28 -17.56 -21.41 -7.46
CA GLU A 28 -18.92 -21.26 -8.03
C GLU A 28 -19.83 -20.40 -7.14
N VAL A 29 -19.34 -19.95 -5.98
CA VAL A 29 -20.08 -19.14 -5.01
C VAL A 29 -19.40 -17.80 -4.83
N LYS A 30 -20.19 -16.73 -4.63
CA LYS A 30 -19.71 -15.40 -4.26
C LYS A 30 -18.95 -15.45 -2.94
N VAL A 31 -17.74 -14.88 -2.93
CA VAL A 31 -16.89 -14.80 -1.75
C VAL A 31 -16.84 -13.37 -1.24
N ILE A 32 -16.91 -13.20 0.08
CA ILE A 32 -16.69 -11.92 0.77
C ILE A 32 -15.28 -11.96 1.36
N PHE A 33 -14.50 -10.91 1.12
CA PHE A 33 -13.15 -10.78 1.67
C PHE A 33 -13.02 -9.57 2.59
N LYS A 34 -12.14 -9.70 3.59
CA LYS A 34 -11.70 -8.60 4.45
C LYS A 34 -10.18 -8.69 4.61
N VAL A 35 -9.48 -7.63 4.23
CA VAL A 35 -8.03 -7.56 4.31
C VAL A 35 -7.62 -6.82 5.57
N LYS A 36 -6.66 -7.37 6.30
CA LYS A 36 -6.06 -6.75 7.48
C LYS A 36 -4.59 -6.44 7.17
N CYS A 37 -4.16 -5.21 7.43
CA CYS A 37 -2.74 -4.86 7.38
C CYS A 37 -2.17 -4.88 8.80
N SER A 38 -0.95 -5.40 8.95
CA SER A 38 -0.18 -5.35 10.19
C SER A 38 0.44 -3.99 10.46
N ASN A 39 0.68 -3.19 9.41
CA ASN A 39 1.26 -1.85 9.50
C ASN A 39 0.40 -0.83 8.74
N ASN A 40 -0.61 -0.29 9.42
CA ASN A 40 -1.46 0.77 8.89
C ASN A 40 -0.79 2.17 8.89
N ASN A 41 0.40 2.31 9.50
CA ASN A 41 1.11 3.60 9.51
C ASN A 41 1.76 3.84 8.16
N ASP A 42 2.46 2.84 7.63
CA ASP A 42 3.19 2.94 6.36
C ASP A 42 2.42 2.40 5.16
N TYR A 43 1.38 1.58 5.38
CA TYR A 43 0.60 1.00 4.29
C TYR A 43 -0.88 1.37 4.37
N ARG A 44 -1.44 1.73 3.21
CA ARG A 44 -2.88 1.84 2.98
C ARG A 44 -3.32 0.73 2.01
N LEU A 45 -4.43 0.09 2.34
CA LEU A 45 -5.05 -0.94 1.50
C LEU A 45 -6.37 -0.43 0.93
N LYS A 46 -6.63 -0.71 -0.35
CA LYS A 46 -7.91 -0.40 -1.01
C LYS A 46 -8.31 -1.52 -1.97
N PRO A 47 -9.52 -2.09 -1.86
CA PRO A 47 -10.50 -1.96 -0.78
C PRO A 47 -10.15 -2.85 0.44
N VAL A 48 -10.57 -2.45 1.65
CA VAL A 48 -10.37 -3.25 2.89
C VAL A 48 -11.38 -4.39 3.00
N PHE A 49 -12.55 -4.24 2.40
CA PHE A 49 -13.60 -5.25 2.33
C PHE A 49 -14.26 -5.20 0.95
N GLY A 50 -14.77 -6.34 0.50
CA GLY A 50 -15.42 -6.44 -0.79
C GLY A 50 -15.98 -7.82 -1.07
N PHE A 51 -16.51 -7.96 -2.27
CA PHE A 51 -17.06 -9.20 -2.78
C PHE A 51 -16.35 -9.55 -4.09
N VAL A 52 -16.22 -10.86 -4.34
CA VAL A 52 -15.77 -11.40 -5.61
C VAL A 52 -16.84 -12.38 -6.08
N ASP A 53 -17.44 -12.07 -7.22
CA ASP A 53 -18.42 -12.93 -7.88
C ASP A 53 -17.80 -14.30 -8.26
N PRO A 54 -18.61 -15.35 -8.47
CA PRO A 54 -18.11 -16.63 -8.95
C PRO A 54 -17.39 -16.49 -10.30
N ALA A 55 -16.25 -17.17 -10.45
CA ALA A 55 -15.32 -16.99 -11.56
C ALA A 55 -14.85 -15.53 -11.80
N GLY A 56 -15.07 -14.64 -10.81
CA GLY A 56 -14.78 -13.22 -10.89
C GLY A 56 -13.41 -12.83 -10.34
N GLN A 57 -13.07 -11.57 -10.54
CA GLN A 57 -11.84 -10.96 -10.04
C GLN A 57 -12.13 -9.62 -9.37
N ALA A 58 -11.35 -9.27 -8.35
CA ALA A 58 -11.41 -7.98 -7.68
C ALA A 58 -10.00 -7.37 -7.53
N PRO A 59 -9.81 -6.08 -7.85
CA PRO A 59 -8.54 -5.42 -7.65
C PRO A 59 -8.31 -5.12 -6.16
N LEU A 60 -7.06 -5.25 -5.74
CA LEU A 60 -6.55 -4.87 -4.43
C LEU A 60 -5.28 -4.04 -4.61
N GLU A 61 -5.31 -2.80 -4.16
CA GLU A 61 -4.18 -1.90 -4.17
C GLU A 61 -3.55 -1.81 -2.78
N ILE A 62 -2.25 -2.06 -2.74
CA ILE A 62 -1.40 -1.87 -1.56
C ILE A 62 -0.53 -0.64 -1.81
N ILE A 63 -0.76 0.42 -1.06
CA ILE A 63 -0.04 1.68 -1.19
C ILE A 63 0.88 1.82 0.01
N ARG A 64 2.19 1.85 -0.22
CA ARG A 64 3.16 2.24 0.81
C ARG A 64 3.35 3.74 0.77
N THR A 65 3.02 4.43 1.85
CA THR A 65 3.36 5.85 2.00
C THR A 65 4.83 5.99 2.38
N VAL A 66 5.47 7.03 1.86
CA VAL A 66 6.78 7.43 2.35
C VAL A 66 6.61 7.80 3.81
N SER A 67 7.31 7.10 4.70
CA SER A 67 7.43 7.52 6.10
C SER A 67 8.38 8.73 6.18
N ILE A 68 8.08 9.76 5.40
CA ILE A 68 8.52 11.10 5.74
C ILE A 68 7.48 11.57 6.75
N PHE A 69 7.82 11.40 8.02
CA PHE A 69 7.10 12.01 9.12
C PHE A 69 7.30 13.53 8.95
N LEU A 70 6.51 14.14 8.05
CA LEU A 70 6.33 15.58 7.98
C LEU A 70 5.63 15.97 9.27
N TYR A 71 6.39 16.10 10.36
CA TYR A 71 6.03 17.02 11.43
C TYR A 71 5.81 18.36 10.74
N PHE A 72 4.57 18.80 10.76
CA PHE A 72 4.15 20.12 10.33
C PHE A 72 4.77 21.18 11.26
N ILE A 73 6.10 21.32 11.29
CA ILE A 73 6.79 22.34 12.09
C ILE A 73 7.91 22.98 11.26
N ARG A 74 7.46 24.00 10.50
CA ARG A 74 8.23 25.18 10.05
C ARG A 74 9.35 24.95 9.02
N VAL A 75 8.96 24.92 7.74
CA VAL A 75 9.83 25.36 6.64
C VAL A 75 10.27 26.80 6.92
N ARG A 76 11.57 27.05 7.18
CA ARG A 76 12.09 28.43 7.17
C ARG A 76 11.99 28.96 5.74
N ARG A 77 11.41 30.15 5.58
CA ARG A 77 11.36 30.87 4.29
C ARG A 77 12.79 30.92 3.70
N GLY A 78 12.99 30.33 2.52
CA GLY A 78 14.24 30.45 1.76
C GLY A 78 14.91 29.15 1.29
N ALA A 79 14.32 27.96 1.50
CA ALA A 79 14.91 26.72 0.96
C ALA A 79 14.73 26.63 -0.57
N VAL A 80 15.82 26.58 -1.33
CA VAL A 80 15.84 26.55 -2.81
C VAL A 80 16.07 25.15 -3.43
N SER A 81 16.29 24.09 -2.63
CA SER A 81 16.28 22.70 -3.13
C SER A 81 16.17 21.67 -1.99
N ALA A 82 15.35 20.63 -2.18
CA ALA A 82 15.11 19.56 -1.22
C ALA A 82 16.21 18.48 -1.18
N HIS A 83 17.21 18.55 -2.08
CA HIS A 83 18.19 17.47 -2.21
C HIS A 83 19.32 17.49 -1.15
N ALA A 84 19.46 18.58 -0.39
CA ALA A 84 20.57 18.79 0.55
C ALA A 84 20.28 18.36 2.01
N GLY A 85 19.05 17.91 2.32
CA GLY A 85 18.63 17.67 3.71
C GLY A 85 18.98 16.30 4.31
N PHE A 86 19.63 15.40 3.56
CA PHE A 86 19.75 13.99 3.95
C PHE A 86 21.15 13.54 4.41
N ILE A 87 22.14 14.44 4.50
CA ILE A 87 23.55 14.03 4.71
C ILE A 87 24.16 14.36 6.10
N LEU A 88 23.47 15.01 7.04
CA LEU A 88 24.14 15.38 8.30
C LEU A 88 23.37 15.03 9.57
N LEU A 89 23.41 13.74 9.97
CA LEU A 89 23.56 13.36 11.38
C LEU A 89 23.91 11.87 11.52
N MET A 90 25.19 11.54 11.32
CA MET A 90 25.81 10.31 11.86
C MET A 90 27.17 10.70 12.46
N HIS A 91 27.12 11.32 13.64
CA HIS A 91 28.07 11.08 14.73
C HIS A 91 27.42 11.53 16.05
#